data_AF-A0AA36H8Y7-F1
#
_entry.id   AF-A0AA36H8Y7-F1
#
_cell.length_a   1.000
_cell.length_b   1.000
_cell.length_c   1.000
_cell.angle_alpha   90.00
_cell.angle_beta   90.00
_cell.angle_gamma   90.00
#
_symmetry.space_group_name_H-M   'P 1'
#
loop_
_entity.id
_entity.type
_entity.pdbx_description
1 polymer ?
#
loop_
_entity_poly.entity_id
_entity_poly.type
_entity_poly.pdbx_seq_one_letter_code
_entity_poly.pdbx_strand_id
1 'polypeptide(L)'
;MRALFIVFAFLTTVYCLCNVGGKDRSDNEKWVEGSFLMQCLKVGNWGGWRTTILGCIVDNKQIAVGSSAKIGRITYICEDAGNGSVRMRYYWE
;
A
#
# COMPACT_ATOMS: atom_id res chain seq x y z
N MET A 1 -23.40 13.78 -44.99
CA MET A 1 -23.74 14.03 -43.57
C MET A 1 -23.54 12.75 -42.78
N ARG A 2 -22.75 12.82 -41.69
CA ARG A 2 -22.78 11.91 -40.52
C ARG A 2 -22.42 10.44 -40.72
N ALA A 3 -21.12 10.11 -40.73
CA ALA A 3 -20.65 8.75 -40.39
C ALA A 3 -19.18 8.69 -39.92
N LEU A 4 -18.68 9.70 -39.19
CA LEU A 4 -17.26 9.76 -38.79
C LEU A 4 -17.03 9.96 -37.27
N PHE A 5 -18.03 9.70 -36.41
CA PHE A 5 -17.92 9.90 -34.96
C PHE A 5 -18.14 8.63 -34.11
N ILE A 6 -17.93 7.42 -34.65
CA ILE A 6 -18.18 6.17 -33.90
C ILE A 6 -16.88 5.38 -33.57
N VAL A 7 -15.70 5.89 -33.91
CA VAL A 7 -14.44 5.10 -33.77
C VAL A 7 -13.62 5.42 -32.50
N PHE A 8 -13.97 6.45 -31.71
CA PHE A 8 -13.06 6.96 -30.67
C PHE A 8 -13.56 6.84 -29.21
N ALA A 9 -14.48 5.92 -28.90
CA ALA A 9 -15.04 5.80 -27.54
C ALA A 9 -14.69 4.51 -26.78
N PHE A 10 -13.90 3.58 -27.35
CA PHE A 10 -13.72 2.23 -26.80
C PHE A 10 -12.31 1.87 -26.31
N LEU A 11 -11.43 2.85 -26.06
CA LEU A 11 -10.08 2.59 -25.54
C LEU A 11 -9.77 3.33 -24.23
N THR A 12 -10.78 3.77 -23.47
CA THR A 12 -10.52 4.18 -22.09
C THR A 12 -10.46 2.92 -21.23
N THR A 13 -9.32 2.26 -21.21
CA THR A 13 -9.02 1.28 -20.15
C THR A 13 -9.20 2.02 -18.83
N VAL A 14 -10.25 1.66 -18.09
CA VAL A 14 -10.46 2.19 -16.73
C VAL A 14 -9.30 1.67 -15.89
N TYR A 15 -8.25 2.49 -15.76
CA TYR A 15 -7.15 2.21 -14.87
C TYR A 15 -7.69 2.35 -13.45
N CYS A 16 -7.84 1.22 -12.77
CA CYS A 16 -8.17 1.21 -11.36
C CYS A 16 -6.91 1.62 -10.60
N LEU A 17 -6.87 2.87 -10.16
CA LEU A 17 -5.78 3.44 -9.39
C LEU A 17 -6.24 3.60 -7.93
N CYS A 18 -5.36 3.32 -6.96
CA CYS A 18 -5.62 3.73 -5.59
C CYS A 18 -5.32 5.22 -5.46
N ASN A 19 -6.32 6.04 -5.14
CA ASN A 19 -6.09 7.44 -4.83
C ASN A 19 -5.85 7.60 -3.32
N VAL A 20 -4.58 7.66 -2.92
CA VAL A 20 -4.18 7.71 -1.50
C VAL A 20 -3.46 9.02 -1.25
N GLY A 21 -3.99 9.85 -0.35
CA GLY A 21 -3.39 11.16 -0.04
C GLY A 21 -3.30 12.10 -1.24
N GLY A 22 -4.24 12.00 -2.19
CA GLY A 22 -4.24 12.80 -3.43
C GLY A 22 -3.27 12.31 -4.51
N LYS A 23 -2.61 11.16 -4.31
CA LYS A 23 -1.73 10.54 -5.30
C LYS A 23 -2.34 9.25 -5.82
N ASP A 24 -2.38 9.12 -7.15
CA ASP A 24 -2.75 7.87 -7.81
C ASP A 24 -1.59 6.87 -7.73
N ARG A 25 -1.94 5.63 -7.36
CA ARG A 25 -1.02 4.49 -7.22
C ARG A 25 -1.53 3.33 -8.06
N SER A 26 -0.63 2.61 -8.71
CA SER A 26 -1.00 1.43 -9.50
C SER A 26 -1.34 0.23 -8.61
N ASP A 27 -2.11 -0.73 -9.15
CA ASP A 27 -2.35 -2.00 -8.45
C ASP A 27 -1.03 -2.71 -8.14
N ASN A 28 -0.93 -3.28 -6.93
CA ASN A 28 0.28 -3.85 -6.34
C ASN A 28 1.45 -2.88 -6.13
N GLU A 29 1.29 -1.57 -6.37
CA GLU A 29 2.33 -0.60 -6.04
C GLU A 29 2.61 -0.63 -4.55
N LYS A 30 3.91 -0.67 -4.21
CA LYS A 30 4.40 -0.57 -2.84
C LYS A 30 5.11 0.75 -2.66
N TRP A 31 4.88 1.40 -1.52
CA TRP A 31 5.59 2.62 -1.17
C TRP A 31 5.83 2.69 0.33
N VAL A 32 6.80 3.50 0.72
CA VAL A 32 7.06 3.80 2.13
C VAL A 32 6.34 5.10 2.48
N GLU A 33 5.62 5.06 3.59
CA GLU A 33 4.95 6.22 4.18
C GLU A 33 5.28 6.26 5.67
N GLY A 34 6.08 7.24 6.09
CA GLY A 34 6.70 7.23 7.41
C GLY A 34 7.54 5.98 7.63
N SER A 35 7.19 5.18 8.64
CA SER A 35 7.85 3.92 8.97
C SER A 35 7.10 2.70 8.47
N PHE A 36 6.13 2.84 7.55
CA PHE A 36 5.30 1.73 7.08
C PHE A 36 5.50 1.46 5.59
N LEU A 37 5.63 0.18 5.24
CA LEU A 37 5.56 -0.29 3.87
C LEU A 37 4.09 -0.54 3.51
N MET A 38 3.56 0.30 2.65
CA MET A 38 2.19 0.27 2.17
C MET A 38 2.09 -0.50 0.86
N GLN A 39 0.93 -1.08 0.56
CA GLN A 39 0.58 -1.63 -0.75
C GLN A 39 -0.83 -1.25 -1.17
N CYS A 40 -0.98 -0.88 -2.43
CA CYS A 40 -2.27 -0.70 -3.10
C CYS A 40 -2.76 -2.06 -3.62
N LEU A 41 -4.00 -2.42 -3.30
CA LEU A 41 -4.65 -3.63 -3.80
C LEU A 41 -5.99 -3.26 -4.43
N LYS A 42 -6.16 -3.62 -5.70
CA LYS A 42 -7.46 -3.58 -6.36
C LYS A 42 -8.43 -4.56 -5.71
N VAL A 43 -9.67 -4.12 -5.50
CA VAL A 43 -10.77 -4.91 -4.94
C VAL A 43 -11.92 -4.95 -5.95
N GLY A 44 -12.17 -6.14 -6.48
CA GLY A 44 -13.22 -6.37 -7.47
C GLY A 44 -12.89 -5.79 -8.85
N ASN A 45 -13.84 -5.96 -9.78
CA ASN A 45 -13.64 -5.60 -11.19
C ASN A 45 -14.01 -4.15 -11.51
N TRP A 46 -14.74 -3.48 -10.62
CA TRP A 46 -15.43 -2.20 -10.87
C TRP A 46 -14.72 -0.95 -10.34
N GLY A 47 -13.43 -1.03 -10.05
CA GLY A 47 -12.67 0.16 -9.62
C GLY A 47 -12.49 0.32 -8.10
N GLY A 48 -12.92 -0.67 -7.31
CA GLY A 48 -12.66 -0.67 -5.88
C GLY A 48 -11.18 -0.89 -5.57
N TRP A 49 -10.69 -0.30 -4.49
CA TRP A 49 -9.33 -0.50 -4.02
C TRP A 49 -9.23 -0.36 -2.51
N ARG A 50 -8.16 -0.94 -1.93
CA ARG A 50 -7.79 -0.76 -0.53
C ARG A 50 -6.28 -0.63 -0.39
N THR A 51 -5.84 0.02 0.66
CA THR A 51 -4.45 0.01 1.09
C THR A 51 -4.24 -1.00 2.21
N THR A 52 -3.09 -1.65 2.21
CA THR A 52 -2.67 -2.54 3.30
C THR A 52 -1.26 -2.19 3.77
N ILE A 53 -0.99 -2.38 5.06
CA ILE A 53 0.35 -2.26 5.63
C ILE A 53 0.99 -3.65 5.55
N LEU A 54 2.12 -3.77 4.85
CA LEU A 54 2.87 -5.02 4.72
C LEU A 54 3.93 -5.20 5.81
N GLY A 55 4.35 -4.10 6.42
CA GLY A 55 5.36 -4.12 7.46
C GLY A 55 5.83 -2.74 7.85
N CYS A 56 6.80 -2.72 8.75
CA CYS A 56 7.47 -1.53 9.24
C CYS A 56 8.86 -1.46 8.60
N ILE A 57 9.33 -0.24 8.32
CA ILE A 57 10.66 0.03 7.79
C ILE A 57 11.52 0.64 8.90
N VAL A 58 12.64 -0.02 9.21
CA VAL A 58 13.67 0.47 10.14
C VAL A 58 15.03 0.29 9.47
N ASP A 59 15.80 1.37 9.33
CA ASP A 59 17.10 1.37 8.64
C ASP A 59 17.07 0.68 7.26
N ASN A 60 16.04 0.99 6.45
CA ASN A 60 15.75 0.38 5.15
C ASN A 60 15.49 -1.14 5.18
N LYS A 61 15.33 -1.74 6.36
CA LYS A 61 14.93 -3.15 6.53
C LYS A 61 13.44 -3.22 6.80
N GLN A 62 12.78 -4.15 6.12
CA GLN A 62 11.38 -4.47 6.37
C GLN A 62 11.26 -5.45 7.53
N ILE A 63 10.36 -5.14 8.46
CA ILE A 63 9.86 -6.03 9.50
C ILE A 63 8.40 -6.32 9.16
N ALA A 64 8.06 -7.57 8.86
CA ALA A 64 6.68 -7.93 8.52
C ALA A 64 5.71 -7.64 9.67
N VAL A 65 4.45 -7.32 9.35
CA VAL A 65 3.39 -7.18 10.37
C VAL A 65 3.30 -8.45 11.21
N GLY A 66 3.17 -8.29 12.53
CA GLY A 66 3.18 -9.36 13.52
C GLY A 66 4.57 -9.89 13.87
N SER A 67 5.64 -9.39 13.24
CA SER A 67 7.01 -9.86 13.45
C SER A 67 7.87 -8.85 14.21
N SER A 68 9.02 -9.30 14.68
CA SER A 68 10.05 -8.48 15.30
C SER A 68 11.42 -8.70 14.65
N ALA A 69 12.29 -7.71 14.76
CA ALA A 69 13.68 -7.81 14.33
C ALA A 69 14.60 -7.03 15.28
N LYS A 70 15.76 -7.61 15.58
CA LYS A 70 16.82 -6.96 16.34
C LYS A 70 17.73 -6.19 15.37
N ILE A 71 17.88 -4.89 15.61
CA ILE A 71 18.74 -4.00 14.84
C ILE A 71 19.66 -3.30 15.85
N GLY A 72 20.92 -3.73 15.89
CA GLY A 72 21.86 -3.32 16.93
C GLY A 72 21.45 -3.83 18.31
N ARG A 73 21.19 -2.90 19.24
CA ARG A 73 20.75 -3.18 20.63
C ARG A 73 19.24 -2.98 20.84
N ILE A 74 18.52 -2.63 19.78
CA ILE A 74 17.09 -2.36 19.85
C ILE A 74 16.37 -3.52 19.17
N THR A 75 15.36 -4.05 19.83
CA THR A 75 14.42 -4.95 19.19
C THR A 75 13.18 -4.17 18.80
N TYR A 76 12.89 -4.16 17.50
CA TYR A 76 11.73 -3.51 16.91
C TYR A 76 10.64 -4.54 16.67
N ILE A 77 9.40 -4.21 17.00
CA ILE A 77 8.21 -5.02 16.74
C ILE A 77 7.30 -4.23 15.80
N CYS A 78 6.92 -4.84 14.68
CA CYS A 78 5.86 -4.32 13.83
C CYS A 78 4.54 -4.99 14.22
N GLU A 79 3.78 -4.35 15.10
CA GLU A 79 2.63 -4.97 15.74
C GLU A 79 1.32 -4.69 15.00
N ASP A 80 0.57 -5.76 14.75
CA ASP A 80 -0.85 -5.67 14.39
C ASP A 80 -1.67 -5.35 15.64
N ALA A 81 -2.34 -4.19 15.65
CA ALA A 81 -3.17 -3.78 16.78
C ALA A 81 -4.56 -4.44 16.77
N GLY A 82 -4.88 -5.29 15.79
CA GLY A 82 -6.12 -6.08 15.71
C GLY A 82 -7.36 -5.30 15.30
N ASN A 83 -7.24 -3.99 15.10
CA ASN A 83 -8.31 -3.09 14.64
C ASN A 83 -8.05 -2.55 13.22
N GLY A 84 -7.20 -3.23 12.45
CA GLY A 84 -6.76 -2.78 11.14
C GLY A 84 -5.67 -1.70 11.17
N SER A 85 -5.16 -1.33 12.35
CA SER A 85 -3.98 -0.45 12.47
C SER A 85 -2.73 -1.26 12.80
N VAL A 86 -1.58 -0.74 12.35
CA VAL A 86 -0.26 -1.29 12.67
C VAL A 86 0.52 -0.22 13.42
N ARG A 87 1.26 -0.65 14.45
CA ARG A 87 2.10 0.25 15.25
C ARG A 87 3.51 -0.31 15.38
N MET A 88 4.49 0.57 15.31
CA MET A 88 5.88 0.22 15.59
C MET A 88 6.13 0.36 17.10
N ARG A 89 6.59 -0.72 17.73
CA ARG A 89 7.12 -0.72 19.10
C ARG A 89 8.61 -1.01 19.08
N TYR A 90 9.31 -0.55 20.11
CA TYR A 90 10.71 -0.87 20.31
C TYR A 90 10.99 -1.05 21.79
N TYR A 91 11.98 -1.89 22.09
CA TYR A 91 12.55 -2.03 23.42
C TYR A 91 14.06 -2.17 23.33
N TRP A 92 14.73 -1.62 24.34
CA TRP A 92 16.17 -1.74 24.53
C TRP A 92 16.42 -2.99 25.37
N GLU A 93 17.42 -3.76 24.99
CA GLU A 93 17.97 -4.84 25.82
C GLU A 93 19.11 -4.33 26.71
#